data_AF-A0A7S2VEF3-F1
#
_entry.id   AF-A0A7S2VEF3-F1
#
_cell.length_a   1.000
_cell.length_b   1.000
_cell.length_c   1.000
_cell.angle_alpha   90.00
_cell.angle_beta   90.00
_cell.angle_gamma   90.00
#
_symmetry.space_group_name_H-M   'P 1'
#
loop_
_entity.id
_entity.type
_entity.pdbx_description
1 polymer ?
#
loop_
_entity_poly.entity_id
_entity_poly.type
_entity_poly.pdbx_seq_one_letter_code
_entity_poly.pdbx_strand_id
1 'polypeptide(L)'
;IAFIHRGARIIGDLLSMDPSCYMMALVLVSFTSTDDDLCNEIASREEEFHLVGSLTYALRVASLTEEEFAIRKHEIINNDPSISTAERLVTLVAEDEFSKDSNKPLSPIPAVRVFPETARWCLSALKNLTRPSIMAPSRSFTAAHAIAHSGIVKHILRYITMTNEKHIDHIEPLGTGSTSSDDKTPEPIEPSLTEDTLEAYSNDPKNWDATSPQDAALFILMNLCLSSVVHEHMCKCGTVSILLAVANYQPPLGRSIPVDEAQTMRFQKLKSRIALSWLLGGEGSHYGKQKQKSLSTAERAAQDPNNKALVLSDQEARALVELLANVLHRRVITGAPSSSAATLSTKCILYAIRCLLTHFENRAKLSKLAGPKLNILLMKVIAMRATDQSPLDEIDMESAENALFSLYLLSSFGFKHVFLPYWFFSINIAKSLMTKILVSFEEANIGNMTPSAQHAKDQLLLRIKYLCFDELLVASPKFFHLQLHESDLKFPS
;
A
#
# COMPACT_ATOMS: atom_id res chain seq x y z
N ILE A 1 2.74 -31.79 -3.83
CA ILE A 1 3.03 -32.42 -5.15
C ILE A 1 3.51 -31.38 -6.15
N ALA A 2 2.69 -30.40 -6.57
CA ALA A 2 3.11 -29.37 -7.54
C ALA A 2 4.40 -28.65 -7.12
N PHE A 3 4.54 -28.28 -5.85
CA PHE A 3 5.76 -27.66 -5.32
C PHE A 3 7.01 -28.57 -5.41
N ILE A 4 6.89 -29.81 -4.93
CA ILE A 4 7.96 -30.82 -4.95
C ILE A 4 8.51 -31.03 -6.37
N HIS A 5 7.64 -30.91 -7.38
CA HIS A 5 8.00 -31.12 -8.79
C HIS A 5 8.21 -29.82 -9.58
N ARG A 6 8.54 -28.70 -8.93
CA ARG A 6 8.80 -27.40 -9.59
C ARG A 6 7.62 -26.89 -10.44
N GLY A 7 6.39 -27.25 -10.09
CA GLY A 7 5.18 -26.94 -10.85
C GLY A 7 4.94 -25.44 -11.05
N ALA A 8 5.23 -24.61 -10.04
CA ALA A 8 5.10 -23.15 -10.20
C ALA A 8 6.05 -22.60 -11.28
N ARG A 9 7.28 -23.14 -11.37
CA ARG A 9 8.23 -22.77 -12.42
C ARG A 9 7.73 -23.21 -13.80
N ILE A 10 7.32 -24.48 -13.93
CA ILE A 10 6.80 -25.02 -15.20
C ILE A 10 5.58 -24.21 -15.69
N ILE A 11 4.66 -23.87 -14.79
CA ILE A 11 3.50 -23.04 -15.16
C ILE A 11 3.93 -21.62 -15.52
N GLY A 12 4.92 -21.05 -14.83
CA GLY A 12 5.51 -19.75 -15.19
C GLY A 12 6.16 -19.77 -16.57
N ASP A 13 6.91 -20.82 -16.91
CA ASP A 13 7.50 -21.02 -18.24
C ASP A 13 6.42 -21.11 -19.32
N LEU A 14 5.39 -21.93 -19.09
CA LEU A 14 4.27 -22.06 -20.01
C LEU A 14 3.51 -20.75 -20.19
N LEU A 15 3.33 -19.98 -19.11
CA LEU A 15 2.70 -18.65 -19.16
C LEU A 15 3.54 -17.65 -19.98
N SER A 16 4.86 -17.71 -19.88
CA SER A 16 5.76 -16.91 -20.73
C SER A 16 5.70 -17.34 -22.20
N MET A 17 5.49 -18.63 -22.46
CA MET A 17 5.36 -19.15 -23.83
C MET A 17 4.01 -18.81 -24.46
N ASP A 18 2.94 -18.81 -23.66
CA ASP A 18 1.58 -18.47 -24.09
C ASP A 18 0.87 -17.54 -23.09
N PRO A 19 1.10 -16.21 -23.19
CA PRO A 19 0.44 -15.22 -22.35
C PRO A 19 -1.07 -15.10 -22.59
N SER A 20 -1.62 -15.75 -23.62
CA SER A 20 -3.08 -15.74 -23.86
C SER A 20 -3.84 -16.65 -22.89
N CYS A 21 -3.15 -17.63 -22.28
CA CYS A 21 -3.75 -18.59 -21.38
C CYS A 21 -3.81 -18.08 -19.93
N TYR A 22 -4.79 -17.23 -19.62
CA TYR A 22 -4.96 -16.64 -18.28
C TYR A 22 -5.15 -17.68 -17.16
N MET A 23 -5.61 -18.89 -17.49
CA MET A 23 -5.77 -20.00 -16.54
C MET A 23 -4.44 -20.37 -15.86
N MET A 24 -3.30 -20.23 -16.55
CA MET A 24 -1.99 -20.47 -15.96
C MET A 24 -1.69 -19.45 -14.86
N ALA A 25 -1.96 -18.17 -15.11
CA ALA A 25 -1.81 -17.11 -14.12
C ALA A 25 -2.75 -17.31 -12.92
N LEU A 26 -3.98 -17.77 -13.14
CA LEU A 26 -4.93 -18.08 -12.08
C LEU A 26 -4.45 -19.24 -11.16
N VAL A 27 -3.85 -20.29 -11.74
CA VAL A 27 -3.24 -21.37 -10.95
C VAL A 27 -2.06 -20.84 -10.12
N LEU A 28 -1.24 -19.94 -10.69
CA LEU A 28 -0.14 -19.29 -9.97
C LEU A 28 -0.65 -18.41 -8.82
N VAL A 29 -1.79 -17.73 -8.98
CA VAL A 29 -2.44 -17.01 -7.87
C VAL A 29 -2.77 -17.97 -6.72
N SER A 30 -3.33 -19.13 -7.03
CA SER A 30 -3.66 -20.15 -6.01
C SER A 30 -2.42 -20.70 -5.31
N PHE A 31 -1.33 -20.89 -6.05
CA PHE A 31 -0.04 -21.30 -5.47
C PHE A 31 0.58 -20.23 -4.58
N THR A 32 0.38 -18.95 -4.92
CA THR A 32 0.92 -17.82 -4.16
C THR A 32 0.00 -17.37 -3.03
N SER A 33 -1.22 -17.89 -2.91
CA SER A 33 -2.16 -17.48 -1.85
C SER A 33 -2.23 -18.42 -0.65
N THR A 34 -1.61 -19.61 -0.72
CA THR A 34 -1.90 -20.73 0.19
C THR A 34 -1.01 -20.81 1.42
N ASP A 35 0.26 -20.43 1.32
CA ASP A 35 1.22 -20.50 2.44
C ASP A 35 2.36 -19.48 2.26
N ASP A 36 2.59 -18.62 3.26
CA ASP A 36 3.63 -17.59 3.23
C ASP A 36 5.04 -18.21 3.14
N ASP A 37 5.27 -19.37 3.75
CA ASP A 37 6.55 -20.10 3.68
C ASP A 37 6.77 -20.69 2.30
N LEU A 38 5.72 -21.24 1.71
CA LEU A 38 5.75 -21.73 0.34
C LEU A 38 6.02 -20.59 -0.65
N CYS A 39 5.41 -19.42 -0.45
CA CYS A 39 5.67 -18.24 -1.27
C CYS A 39 7.14 -17.80 -1.19
N ASN A 40 7.70 -17.77 0.02
CA ASN A 40 9.10 -17.45 0.21
C ASN A 40 10.01 -18.52 -0.37
N GLU A 41 9.67 -19.81 -0.28
CA GLU A 41 10.49 -20.88 -0.83
C GLU A 41 10.49 -20.85 -2.37
N ILE A 42 9.34 -20.51 -2.97
CA ILE A 42 9.21 -20.20 -4.39
C ILE A 42 10.07 -18.97 -4.77
N ALA A 43 10.21 -17.99 -3.86
CA ALA A 43 10.94 -16.74 -4.13
C ALA A 43 12.45 -16.78 -3.76
N SER A 44 12.90 -17.68 -2.88
CA SER A 44 14.23 -17.60 -2.21
C SER A 44 15.27 -18.63 -2.63
N ARG A 45 14.94 -19.57 -3.53
CA ARG A 45 15.94 -20.49 -4.08
C ARG A 45 16.80 -19.77 -5.12
N GLU A 46 18.12 -20.01 -5.09
CA GLU A 46 19.18 -19.41 -5.94
C GLU A 46 18.96 -19.53 -7.47
N GLU A 47 17.92 -20.24 -7.92
CA GLU A 47 17.34 -20.10 -9.26
C GLU A 47 16.53 -18.79 -9.32
N GLU A 48 17.25 -17.69 -9.18
CA GLU A 48 16.80 -16.30 -9.10
C GLU A 48 15.53 -16.01 -9.91
N PHE A 49 14.46 -15.63 -9.20
CA PHE A 49 13.38 -14.80 -9.72
C PHE A 49 12.59 -15.35 -10.90
N HIS A 50 12.77 -16.61 -11.29
CA HIS A 50 12.20 -17.12 -12.52
C HIS A 50 10.68 -16.91 -12.60
N LEU A 51 9.96 -17.25 -11.52
CA LEU A 51 8.51 -17.04 -11.47
C LEU A 51 8.13 -15.55 -11.53
N VAL A 52 8.86 -14.70 -10.80
CA VAL A 52 8.62 -13.25 -10.84
C VAL A 52 8.87 -12.73 -12.25
N GLY A 53 9.96 -13.14 -12.90
CA GLY A 53 10.30 -12.82 -14.28
C GLY A 53 9.25 -13.29 -15.29
N SER A 54 8.73 -14.51 -15.14
CA SER A 54 7.61 -15.01 -15.94
C SER A 54 6.34 -14.18 -15.77
N LEU A 55 5.98 -13.87 -14.52
CA LEU A 55 4.80 -13.05 -14.23
C LEU A 55 4.95 -11.62 -14.76
N THR A 56 6.12 -11.01 -14.62
CA THR A 56 6.39 -9.64 -15.10
C THR A 56 6.49 -9.59 -16.63
N TYR A 57 7.07 -10.61 -17.28
CA TYR A 57 7.05 -10.79 -18.73
C TYR A 57 5.61 -10.93 -19.25
N ALA A 58 4.84 -11.87 -18.72
CA ALA A 58 3.46 -12.08 -19.13
C ALA A 58 2.60 -10.84 -18.87
N LEU A 59 2.79 -10.16 -17.74
CA LEU A 59 2.15 -8.87 -17.45
C LEU A 59 2.50 -7.80 -18.50
N ARG A 60 3.78 -7.71 -18.91
CA ARG A 60 4.21 -6.76 -19.95
C ARG A 60 3.54 -7.05 -21.28
N VAL A 61 3.55 -8.32 -21.72
CA VAL A 61 2.90 -8.73 -22.97
C VAL A 61 1.40 -8.48 -22.92
N ALA A 62 0.74 -8.86 -21.83
CA ALA A 62 -0.69 -8.66 -21.62
C ALA A 62 -1.14 -7.19 -21.59
N SER A 63 -0.19 -6.27 -21.34
CA SER A 63 -0.44 -4.83 -21.29
C SER A 63 -0.19 -4.12 -22.64
N LEU A 64 0.20 -4.84 -23.69
CA LEU A 64 0.31 -4.30 -25.05
C LEU A 64 -1.08 -3.97 -25.62
N THR A 65 -1.11 -2.98 -26.50
CA THR A 65 -2.23 -2.78 -27.44
C THR A 65 -2.22 -3.87 -28.51
N GLU A 66 -3.34 -4.05 -29.22
CA GLU A 66 -3.41 -5.00 -30.34
C GLU A 66 -2.41 -4.67 -31.44
N GLU A 67 -2.21 -3.39 -31.74
CA GLU A 67 -1.24 -2.91 -32.73
C GLU A 67 0.21 -3.22 -32.30
N GLU A 68 0.60 -2.84 -31.08
CA GLU A 68 1.94 -3.13 -30.55
C GLU A 68 2.21 -4.64 -30.51
N PHE A 69 1.20 -5.43 -30.14
CA PHE A 69 1.32 -6.89 -30.11
C PHE A 69 1.43 -7.46 -31.52
N ALA A 70 0.68 -6.97 -32.50
CA ALA A 70 0.79 -7.43 -33.88
C ALA A 70 2.19 -7.18 -34.46
N ILE A 71 2.78 -6.01 -34.17
CA ILE A 71 4.15 -5.64 -34.57
C ILE A 71 5.17 -6.60 -33.92
N ARG A 72 5.02 -6.88 -32.62
CA ARG A 72 5.95 -7.69 -31.83
C ARG A 72 5.62 -9.18 -31.81
N LYS A 73 4.59 -9.61 -32.55
CA LYS A 73 4.04 -10.97 -32.46
C LYS A 73 5.09 -12.03 -32.74
N HIS A 74 5.94 -11.81 -33.73
CA HIS A 74 7.00 -12.75 -34.08
C HIS A 74 8.04 -12.87 -32.97
N GLU A 75 8.42 -11.79 -32.29
CA GLU A 75 9.40 -11.81 -31.19
C GLU A 75 8.82 -12.46 -29.93
N ILE A 76 7.52 -12.28 -29.68
CA ILE A 76 6.82 -12.82 -28.51
C ILE A 76 6.50 -14.31 -28.70
N ILE A 77 6.15 -14.74 -29.91
CA ILE A 77 5.72 -16.12 -30.20
C ILE A 77 6.89 -17.01 -30.63
N ASN A 78 7.85 -16.50 -31.43
CA ASN A 78 9.03 -17.26 -31.83
C ASN A 78 10.05 -17.26 -30.69
N ASN A 79 9.70 -18.02 -29.66
CA ASN A 79 10.48 -18.19 -28.46
C ASN A 79 11.71 -19.05 -28.78
N ASP A 80 12.85 -18.40 -29.06
CA ASP A 80 14.14 -19.09 -29.02
C ASP A 80 14.35 -19.63 -27.60
N PRO A 81 14.34 -20.96 -27.40
CA PRO A 81 14.43 -21.57 -26.08
C PRO A 81 15.77 -21.28 -25.39
N SER A 82 16.77 -20.75 -26.11
CA SER A 82 18.06 -20.34 -25.54
C SER A 82 17.99 -19.00 -24.80
N ILE A 83 17.02 -18.14 -25.12
CA ILE A 83 16.88 -16.82 -24.49
C ILE A 83 16.01 -16.95 -23.24
N SER A 84 16.52 -16.49 -22.10
CA SER A 84 15.79 -16.51 -20.85
C SER A 84 14.61 -15.54 -20.84
N THR A 85 13.58 -15.85 -20.06
CA THR A 85 12.41 -14.96 -19.87
C THR A 85 12.82 -13.55 -19.38
N ALA A 86 13.84 -13.47 -18.53
CA ALA A 86 14.36 -12.21 -18.01
C ALA A 86 14.98 -11.35 -19.12
N GLU A 87 15.80 -11.94 -20.00
CA GLU A 87 16.38 -11.23 -21.15
C GLU A 87 15.29 -10.73 -22.11
N ARG A 88 14.26 -11.55 -22.37
CA ARG A 88 13.12 -11.11 -23.20
C ARG A 88 12.37 -9.94 -22.59
N LEU A 89 12.17 -9.95 -21.27
CA LEU A 89 11.55 -8.83 -20.57
C LEU A 89 12.40 -7.56 -20.68
N VAL A 90 13.73 -7.67 -20.50
CA VAL A 90 14.65 -6.53 -20.64
C VAL A 90 14.55 -5.91 -22.03
N THR A 91 14.52 -6.72 -23.09
CA THR A 91 14.33 -6.22 -24.47
C THR A 91 12.99 -5.50 -24.61
N LEU A 92 11.88 -6.11 -24.15
CA LEU A 92 10.55 -5.50 -24.24
C LEU A 92 10.41 -4.19 -23.44
N VAL A 93 11.10 -4.08 -22.31
CA VAL A 93 11.07 -2.87 -21.46
C VAL A 93 11.99 -1.79 -22.02
N ALA A 94 13.19 -2.14 -22.50
CA ALA A 94 14.15 -1.19 -23.04
C ALA A 94 13.60 -0.42 -24.24
N GLU A 95 12.88 -1.10 -25.15
CA GLU A 95 12.26 -0.46 -26.30
C GLU A 95 11.23 0.62 -25.92
N ASP A 96 10.54 0.44 -24.80
CA ASP A 96 9.58 1.44 -24.31
C ASP A 96 10.29 2.70 -23.78
N GLU A 97 11.53 2.55 -23.28
CA GLU A 97 12.36 3.66 -22.82
C GLU A 97 13.00 4.44 -23.97
N PHE A 98 13.35 3.76 -25.07
CA PHE A 98 13.88 4.41 -26.28
C PHE A 98 12.83 5.23 -27.04
N SER A 99 11.55 4.88 -26.90
CA SER A 99 10.44 5.48 -27.64
C SER A 99 9.95 6.81 -27.07
N LYS A 100 10.36 7.22 -25.85
CA LYS A 100 9.77 8.39 -25.17
C LYS A 100 10.78 9.28 -24.47
N ASP A 101 10.58 10.58 -24.67
CA ASP A 101 11.11 11.69 -23.89
C ASP A 101 10.98 11.36 -22.38
N SER A 102 12.10 11.20 -21.68
CA SER A 102 12.12 10.74 -20.28
C SER A 102 11.39 11.67 -19.31
N ASN A 103 11.05 12.88 -19.79
CA ASN A 103 10.28 13.89 -19.07
C ASN A 103 8.76 13.81 -19.29
N LYS A 104 8.27 12.97 -20.23
CA LYS A 104 6.83 12.88 -20.50
C LYS A 104 6.14 12.17 -19.33
N PRO A 105 5.03 12.72 -18.79
CA PRO A 105 4.26 12.04 -17.75
C PRO A 105 3.82 10.66 -18.22
N LEU A 106 3.87 9.69 -17.30
CA LEU A 106 3.47 8.32 -17.58
C LEU A 106 2.02 8.32 -18.09
N SER A 107 1.80 7.74 -19.26
CA SER A 107 0.44 7.55 -19.79
C SER A 107 -0.22 6.37 -19.08
N PRO A 108 -1.53 6.46 -18.77
CA PRO A 108 -2.28 5.31 -18.26
C PRO A 108 -2.23 4.12 -19.21
N ILE A 109 -2.64 2.96 -18.72
CA ILE A 109 -2.76 1.77 -19.55
C ILE A 109 -3.94 1.95 -20.52
N PRO A 110 -3.76 1.57 -21.80
CA PRO A 110 -4.86 1.59 -22.77
C PRO A 110 -6.02 0.74 -22.29
N ALA A 111 -7.25 1.20 -22.52
CA ALA A 111 -8.45 0.44 -22.17
C ALA A 111 -8.51 -0.90 -22.90
N VAL A 112 -8.24 -0.88 -24.21
CA VAL A 112 -8.19 -2.05 -25.07
C VAL A 112 -6.78 -2.65 -24.99
N ARG A 113 -6.73 -3.90 -24.52
CA ARG A 113 -5.50 -4.68 -24.32
C ARG A 113 -5.68 -6.06 -24.91
N VAL A 114 -4.57 -6.69 -25.27
CA VAL A 114 -4.61 -8.03 -25.86
C VAL A 114 -5.09 -9.09 -24.85
N PHE A 115 -4.59 -9.07 -23.61
CA PHE A 115 -4.89 -10.12 -22.61
C PHE A 115 -5.23 -9.54 -21.22
N PRO A 116 -6.37 -8.82 -21.06
CA PRO A 116 -6.71 -8.14 -19.81
C PRO A 116 -6.84 -9.08 -18.60
N GLU A 117 -7.37 -10.30 -18.79
CA GLU A 117 -7.49 -11.30 -17.73
C GLU A 117 -6.12 -11.83 -17.29
N THR A 118 -5.20 -12.12 -18.23
CA THR A 118 -3.83 -12.52 -17.88
C THR A 118 -3.16 -11.45 -17.03
N ALA A 119 -3.25 -10.18 -17.43
CA ALA A 119 -2.70 -9.07 -16.64
C ALA A 119 -3.27 -9.01 -15.21
N ARG A 120 -4.59 -9.15 -15.06
CA ARG A 120 -5.27 -9.16 -13.76
C ARG A 120 -4.73 -10.25 -12.83
N TRP A 121 -4.59 -11.46 -13.35
CA TRP A 121 -4.12 -12.59 -12.55
C TRP A 121 -2.62 -12.53 -12.29
N CYS A 122 -1.81 -12.03 -13.23
CA CYS A 122 -0.39 -11.76 -13.00
C CYS A 122 -0.17 -10.75 -11.87
N LEU A 123 -0.91 -9.63 -11.88
CA LEU A 123 -0.86 -8.65 -10.79
C LEU A 123 -1.30 -9.25 -9.46
N SER A 124 -2.34 -10.09 -9.47
CA SER A 124 -2.80 -10.78 -8.26
C SER A 124 -1.75 -11.74 -7.70
N ALA A 125 -1.01 -12.46 -8.56
CA ALA A 125 0.07 -13.34 -8.12
C ALA A 125 1.28 -12.55 -7.59
N LEU A 126 1.68 -11.48 -8.29
CA LEU A 126 2.75 -10.58 -7.84
C LEU A 126 2.39 -9.87 -6.52
N LYS A 127 1.11 -9.51 -6.33
CA LYS A 127 0.58 -8.95 -5.09
C LYS A 127 0.82 -9.89 -3.91
N ASN A 128 0.59 -11.19 -4.11
CA ASN A 128 0.82 -12.21 -3.09
C ASN A 128 2.32 -12.41 -2.84
N LEU A 129 3.13 -12.51 -3.90
CA LEU A 129 4.59 -12.72 -3.79
C LEU A 129 5.33 -11.57 -3.12
N THR A 130 4.80 -10.34 -3.21
CA THR A 130 5.40 -9.16 -2.56
C THR A 130 4.94 -8.95 -1.14
N ARG A 131 4.00 -9.76 -0.64
CA ARG A 131 3.50 -9.64 0.73
C ARG A 131 4.63 -9.95 1.72
N PRO A 132 4.81 -9.12 2.76
CA PRO A 132 5.82 -9.41 3.76
C PRO A 132 5.51 -10.69 4.52
N SER A 133 6.46 -11.62 4.56
CA SER A 133 6.31 -12.84 5.34
C SER A 133 6.60 -12.59 6.81
N ILE A 134 5.72 -13.11 7.66
CA ILE A 134 5.89 -13.08 9.12
C ILE A 134 7.03 -14.02 9.54
N MET A 135 7.14 -15.19 8.91
CA MET A 135 8.07 -16.26 9.32
C MET A 135 9.49 -16.09 8.78
N ALA A 136 9.67 -15.38 7.65
CA ALA A 136 10.99 -15.14 7.08
C ALA A 136 11.23 -13.65 6.70
N PRO A 137 11.41 -12.76 7.69
CA PRO A 137 11.57 -11.32 7.45
C PRO A 137 12.76 -10.97 6.55
N SER A 138 13.85 -11.74 6.63
CA SER A 138 15.06 -11.52 5.82
C SER A 138 14.87 -11.84 4.34
N ARG A 139 13.89 -12.69 4.00
CA ARG A 139 13.55 -13.08 2.61
C ARG A 139 12.35 -12.31 2.07
N SER A 140 11.69 -11.53 2.92
CA SER A 140 10.45 -10.79 2.65
C SER A 140 10.52 -9.82 1.48
N PHE A 141 11.72 -9.38 1.07
CA PHE A 141 11.86 -8.35 0.04
C PHE A 141 12.36 -8.90 -1.29
N THR A 142 12.70 -10.18 -1.39
CA THR A 142 13.29 -10.77 -2.61
C THR A 142 12.43 -10.50 -3.84
N ALA A 143 11.13 -10.82 -3.80
CA ALA A 143 10.22 -10.53 -4.91
C ALA A 143 10.11 -9.03 -5.22
N ALA A 144 10.13 -8.17 -4.20
CA ALA A 144 10.12 -6.73 -4.38
C ALA A 144 11.36 -6.22 -5.11
N HIS A 145 12.54 -6.74 -4.76
CA HIS A 145 13.79 -6.45 -5.46
C HIS A 145 13.72 -6.89 -6.93
N ALA A 146 13.27 -8.12 -7.20
CA ALA A 146 13.17 -8.59 -8.59
C ALA A 146 12.23 -7.74 -9.44
N ILE A 147 11.07 -7.36 -8.89
CA ILE A 147 10.13 -6.49 -9.61
C ILE A 147 10.80 -5.15 -9.91
N ALA A 148 11.49 -4.54 -8.95
CA ALA A 148 12.22 -3.29 -9.17
C ALA A 148 13.33 -3.44 -10.23
N HIS A 149 14.14 -4.50 -10.14
CA HIS A 149 15.23 -4.74 -11.09
C HIS A 149 14.76 -5.11 -12.50
N SER A 150 13.55 -5.68 -12.63
CA SER A 150 12.99 -6.05 -13.94
C SER A 150 12.56 -4.86 -14.80
N GLY A 151 12.55 -3.64 -14.24
CA GLY A 151 12.10 -2.43 -14.94
C GLY A 151 10.57 -2.30 -15.10
N ILE A 152 9.80 -3.30 -14.67
CA ILE A 152 8.34 -3.33 -14.83
C ILE A 152 7.60 -2.32 -13.92
N VAL A 153 8.28 -1.68 -12.97
CA VAL A 153 7.66 -0.74 -12.00
C VAL A 153 6.91 0.38 -12.73
N LYS A 154 7.49 0.94 -13.80
CA LYS A 154 6.80 1.93 -14.64
C LYS A 154 5.50 1.36 -15.20
N HIS A 155 5.50 0.12 -15.71
CA HIS A 155 4.28 -0.51 -16.22
C HIS A 155 3.24 -0.76 -15.12
N ILE A 156 3.65 -1.17 -13.92
CA ILE A 156 2.75 -1.30 -12.77
C ILE A 156 2.14 0.06 -12.42
N LEU A 157 2.92 1.13 -12.43
CA LEU A 157 2.43 2.49 -12.18
C LEU A 157 1.36 2.92 -13.17
N ARG A 158 1.46 2.52 -14.45
CA ARG A 158 0.44 2.86 -15.46
C ARG A 158 -0.95 2.30 -15.11
N TYR A 159 -1.05 1.21 -14.34
CA TYR A 159 -2.34 0.69 -13.87
C TYR A 159 -3.03 1.66 -12.91
N ILE A 160 -2.29 2.45 -12.13
CA ILE A 160 -2.87 3.38 -11.15
C ILE A 160 -2.76 4.85 -11.57
N THR A 161 -2.18 5.13 -12.73
CA THR A 161 -2.15 6.46 -13.31
C THR A 161 -3.56 6.89 -13.69
N MET A 162 -4.05 7.98 -13.10
CA MET A 162 -5.36 8.54 -13.40
C MET A 162 -5.30 9.42 -14.66
N THR A 163 -6.34 9.36 -15.49
CA THR A 163 -6.55 10.27 -16.62
C THR A 163 -7.04 11.62 -16.10
N ASN A 164 -6.28 12.70 -16.28
CA ASN A 164 -6.82 14.04 -16.05
C ASN A 164 -7.77 14.38 -17.20
N GLU A 165 -9.07 14.26 -16.96
CA GLU A 165 -10.14 14.54 -17.94
C GLU A 165 -10.08 15.97 -18.52
N LYS A 166 -9.42 16.92 -17.83
CA LYS A 166 -9.24 18.31 -18.28
C LYS A 166 -8.49 18.48 -19.62
N HIS A 167 -7.97 17.41 -20.20
CA HIS A 167 -7.29 17.44 -21.50
C HIS A 167 -8.09 16.82 -22.66
N ILE A 168 -9.31 16.32 -22.41
CA ILE A 168 -10.13 15.67 -23.44
C ILE A 168 -10.95 16.69 -24.28
N ASP A 169 -11.09 17.94 -23.80
CA ASP A 169 -11.86 19.00 -24.47
C ASP A 169 -11.30 19.48 -25.83
N HIS A 170 -10.19 18.90 -26.32
CA HIS A 170 -9.57 19.25 -27.60
C HIS A 170 -9.49 18.09 -28.62
N ILE A 171 -10.23 17.01 -28.43
CA ILE A 171 -10.51 16.11 -29.54
C ILE A 171 -11.55 16.81 -30.44
N GLU A 172 -11.07 17.72 -31.29
CA GLU A 172 -11.87 18.24 -32.41
C GLU A 172 -12.39 17.03 -33.20
N PRO A 173 -13.71 16.93 -33.45
CA PRO A 173 -14.23 15.91 -34.34
C PRO A 173 -13.59 16.12 -35.71
N LEU A 174 -12.65 15.24 -36.07
CA LEU A 174 -12.11 15.19 -37.42
C LEU A 174 -13.29 14.95 -38.39
N GLY A 175 -13.56 15.96 -39.21
CA GLY A 175 -14.27 15.77 -40.47
C GLY A 175 -15.74 16.15 -40.49
N THR A 176 -16.01 17.45 -40.64
CA THR A 176 -17.07 17.89 -41.56
C THR A 176 -16.41 18.61 -42.73
N GLY A 177 -15.62 17.85 -43.49
CA GLY A 177 -15.19 18.26 -44.82
C GLY A 177 -16.40 18.31 -45.73
N SER A 178 -16.89 19.51 -46.00
CA SER A 178 -17.88 19.78 -47.02
C SER A 178 -17.32 19.46 -48.41
N THR A 179 -17.74 18.35 -49.00
CA THR A 179 -17.77 18.22 -50.46
C THR A 179 -19.10 17.61 -50.90
N SER A 180 -19.80 18.42 -51.69
CA SER A 180 -21.03 18.12 -52.41
C SER A 180 -20.90 16.97 -53.41
N SER A 181 -22.07 16.42 -53.74
CA SER A 181 -22.46 15.61 -54.90
C SER A 181 -22.26 14.09 -54.84
N ASP A 182 -23.38 13.43 -54.55
CA ASP A 182 -23.94 12.23 -55.18
C ASP A 182 -23.04 10.99 -55.34
N ASP A 183 -23.08 10.11 -54.33
CA ASP A 183 -23.38 8.70 -54.58
C ASP A 183 -24.00 8.03 -53.33
N LYS A 184 -25.02 7.21 -53.53
CA LYS A 184 -25.82 6.59 -52.45
C LYS A 184 -25.27 5.20 -52.13
N THR A 185 -24.42 5.11 -51.12
CA THR A 185 -24.17 3.88 -50.37
C THR A 185 -24.51 4.10 -48.90
N PRO A 186 -25.22 3.17 -48.23
CA PRO A 186 -25.47 3.30 -46.81
C PRO A 186 -24.16 3.01 -46.06
N GLU A 187 -23.52 4.06 -45.57
CA GLU A 187 -22.39 3.94 -44.64
C GLU A 187 -22.83 3.22 -43.36
N PRO A 188 -21.97 2.37 -42.78
CA PRO A 188 -22.24 1.74 -41.50
C PRO A 188 -22.22 2.83 -40.43
N ILE A 189 -23.33 2.97 -39.71
CA ILE A 189 -23.45 3.84 -38.53
C ILE A 189 -22.37 3.39 -37.55
N GLU A 190 -21.28 4.15 -37.43
CA GLU A 190 -20.31 3.94 -36.36
C GLU A 190 -21.04 4.14 -35.02
N PRO A 191 -20.92 3.19 -34.08
CA PRO A 191 -21.59 3.31 -32.80
C PRO A 191 -21.02 4.52 -32.05
N SER A 192 -21.84 5.57 -31.90
CA SER A 192 -21.52 6.69 -31.03
C SER A 192 -21.22 6.16 -29.64
N LEU A 193 -19.97 6.31 -29.18
CA LEU A 193 -19.56 5.99 -27.81
C LEU A 193 -20.45 6.76 -26.85
N THR A 194 -21.39 6.06 -26.22
CA THR A 194 -22.25 6.60 -25.16
C THR A 194 -21.41 7.12 -23.99
N GLU A 195 -21.91 8.11 -23.23
CA GLU A 195 -21.23 8.57 -21.99
C GLU A 195 -20.89 7.41 -21.04
N ASP A 196 -21.74 6.39 -20.98
CA ASP A 196 -21.53 5.18 -20.17
C ASP A 196 -20.28 4.39 -20.60
N THR A 197 -19.93 4.39 -21.89
CA THR A 197 -18.69 3.77 -22.37
C THR A 197 -17.45 4.59 -22.04
N LEU A 198 -17.53 5.93 -22.05
CA LEU A 198 -16.42 6.80 -21.64
C LEU A 198 -16.14 6.70 -20.13
N GLU A 199 -17.18 6.59 -19.30
CA GLU A 199 -17.01 6.37 -17.85
C GLU A 199 -16.35 5.02 -17.52
N ALA A 200 -16.63 3.98 -18.29
CA ALA A 200 -16.00 2.67 -18.12
C ALA A 200 -14.47 2.68 -18.37
N TYR A 201 -13.96 3.72 -19.03
CA TYR A 201 -12.53 3.86 -19.36
C TYR A 201 -11.77 4.81 -18.43
N SER A 202 -12.45 5.54 -17.54
CA SER A 202 -11.79 6.43 -16.59
C SER A 202 -11.15 5.61 -15.46
N ASN A 203 -9.84 5.77 -15.28
CA ASN A 203 -9.09 5.07 -14.23
C ASN A 203 -9.30 5.74 -12.86
N ASP A 204 -10.52 5.63 -12.34
CA ASP A 204 -11.01 6.29 -11.13
C ASP A 204 -10.82 5.41 -9.87
N PRO A 205 -10.14 5.89 -8.81
CA PRO A 205 -9.97 5.17 -7.55
C PRO A 205 -11.26 4.66 -6.88
N LYS A 206 -12.42 5.24 -7.19
CA LYS A 206 -13.71 4.73 -6.67
C LYS A 206 -14.09 3.35 -7.22
N ASN A 207 -13.56 3.00 -8.39
CA ASN A 207 -13.83 1.74 -9.10
C ASN A 207 -12.79 0.64 -8.80
N TRP A 208 -11.76 0.94 -7.99
CA TRP A 208 -10.69 -0.01 -7.69
C TRP A 208 -11.08 -0.92 -6.52
N ASP A 209 -11.95 -1.91 -6.77
CA ASP A 209 -12.26 -2.93 -5.77
C ASP A 209 -11.06 -3.86 -5.50
N ALA A 210 -11.10 -4.71 -4.46
CA ALA A 210 -9.94 -5.57 -4.12
C ALA A 210 -9.59 -6.64 -5.16
N THR A 211 -10.47 -6.86 -6.14
CA THR A 211 -10.28 -7.79 -7.24
C THR A 211 -9.81 -7.10 -8.52
N SER A 212 -9.82 -5.77 -8.55
CA SER A 212 -9.33 -4.97 -9.66
C SER A 212 -7.81 -5.07 -9.81
N PRO A 213 -7.29 -4.99 -11.04
CA PRO A 213 -5.84 -4.94 -11.27
C PRO A 213 -5.21 -3.68 -10.68
N GLN A 214 -5.95 -2.58 -10.55
CA GLN A 214 -5.46 -1.33 -9.96
C GLN A 214 -5.22 -1.45 -8.46
N ASP A 215 -6.13 -2.08 -7.72
CA ASP A 215 -5.92 -2.37 -6.31
C ASP A 215 -4.69 -3.27 -6.10
N ALA A 216 -4.54 -4.30 -6.95
CA ALA A 216 -3.39 -5.17 -6.92
C ALA A 216 -2.08 -4.43 -7.23
N ALA A 217 -2.07 -3.56 -8.24
CA ALA A 217 -0.93 -2.72 -8.59
C ALA A 217 -0.56 -1.76 -7.45
N LEU A 218 -1.54 -1.06 -6.86
CA LEU A 218 -1.30 -0.17 -5.72
C LEU A 218 -0.74 -0.93 -4.52
N PHE A 219 -1.21 -2.16 -4.30
CA PHE A 219 -0.73 -3.01 -3.23
C PHE A 219 0.71 -3.48 -3.46
N ILE A 220 1.05 -3.90 -4.67
CA ILE A 220 2.44 -4.22 -5.05
C ILE A 220 3.33 -3.01 -4.76
N LEU A 221 2.97 -1.83 -5.26
CA LEU A 221 3.76 -0.60 -5.06
C LEU A 221 3.94 -0.28 -3.58
N MET A 222 2.90 -0.42 -2.77
CA MET A 222 2.97 -0.23 -1.32
C MET A 222 3.96 -1.21 -0.66
N ASN A 223 3.97 -2.49 -1.08
CA ASN A 223 4.95 -3.46 -0.60
C ASN A 223 6.38 -3.17 -1.07
N LEU A 224 6.54 -2.71 -2.32
CA LEU A 224 7.85 -2.24 -2.81
C LEU A 224 8.37 -1.11 -1.93
N CYS A 225 7.51 -0.16 -1.54
CA CYS A 225 7.87 0.93 -0.64
C CYS A 225 8.32 0.48 0.76
N LEU A 226 8.12 -0.78 1.15
CA LEU A 226 8.65 -1.29 2.42
C LEU A 226 10.16 -1.59 2.37
N SER A 227 10.72 -1.81 1.17
CA SER A 227 12.15 -2.03 0.99
C SER A 227 12.87 -0.72 0.71
N SER A 228 13.72 -0.29 1.64
CA SER A 228 14.52 0.93 1.49
C SER A 228 15.45 0.90 0.28
N VAL A 229 15.87 -0.29 -0.16
CA VAL A 229 16.77 -0.47 -1.30
C VAL A 229 16.11 -0.11 -2.62
N VAL A 230 14.79 -0.29 -2.75
CA VAL A 230 14.07 0.03 -4.00
C VAL A 230 13.53 1.47 -4.02
N HIS A 231 13.64 2.23 -2.92
CA HIS A 231 13.11 3.59 -2.83
C HIS A 231 13.66 4.52 -3.89
N GLU A 232 14.99 4.52 -4.09
CA GLU A 232 15.62 5.37 -5.11
C GLU A 232 15.08 5.07 -6.51
N HIS A 233 14.93 3.78 -6.84
CA HIS A 233 14.37 3.35 -8.11
C HIS A 233 12.89 3.77 -8.25
N MET A 234 12.08 3.55 -7.21
CA MET A 234 10.67 3.96 -7.17
C MET A 234 10.52 5.47 -7.39
N CYS A 235 11.37 6.29 -6.76
CA CYS A 235 11.40 7.73 -6.96
C CYS A 235 11.75 8.10 -8.40
N LYS A 236 12.77 7.45 -9.00
CA LYS A 236 13.15 7.65 -10.42
C LYS A 236 12.02 7.28 -11.39
N CYS A 237 11.18 6.31 -11.06
CA CYS A 237 10.01 5.93 -11.87
C CYS A 237 8.84 6.92 -11.78
N GLY A 238 8.94 8.00 -11.00
CA GLY A 238 7.84 8.95 -10.79
C GLY A 238 6.74 8.42 -9.87
N THR A 239 7.03 7.40 -9.05
CA THR A 239 6.05 6.77 -8.16
C THR A 239 5.41 7.77 -7.21
N VAL A 240 6.22 8.70 -6.67
CA VAL A 240 5.72 9.74 -5.75
C VAL A 240 4.62 10.54 -6.41
N SER A 241 4.84 11.11 -7.61
CA SER A 241 3.84 11.92 -8.32
C SER A 241 2.53 11.19 -8.59
N ILE A 242 2.59 9.90 -8.93
CA ILE A 242 1.40 9.09 -9.21
C ILE A 242 0.64 8.77 -7.91
N LEU A 243 1.35 8.36 -6.86
CA LEU A 243 0.74 8.14 -5.55
C LEU A 243 0.13 9.43 -4.98
N LEU A 244 0.80 10.57 -5.15
CA LEU A 244 0.27 11.89 -4.79
C LEU A 244 -1.05 12.19 -5.49
N ALA A 245 -1.15 11.87 -6.78
CA ALA A 245 -2.39 12.03 -7.52
C ALA A 245 -3.50 11.17 -6.89
N VAL A 246 -3.25 9.89 -6.64
CA VAL A 246 -4.23 8.98 -6.00
C VAL A 246 -4.63 9.48 -4.60
N ALA A 247 -3.68 9.86 -3.76
CA ALA A 247 -3.92 10.32 -2.39
C ALA A 247 -4.75 11.62 -2.33
N ASN A 248 -4.61 12.47 -3.35
CA ASN A 248 -5.32 13.74 -3.48
C ASN A 248 -6.54 13.66 -4.41
N TYR A 249 -6.90 12.47 -4.88
CA TYR A 249 -8.03 12.29 -5.76
C TYR A 249 -9.30 12.88 -5.15
N GLN A 250 -10.00 13.68 -5.94
CA GLN A 250 -11.30 14.23 -5.62
C GLN A 250 -12.24 13.87 -6.76
N PRO A 251 -13.42 13.32 -6.44
CA PRO A 251 -14.41 13.00 -7.45
C PRO A 251 -14.94 14.30 -8.10
N PRO A 252 -15.45 14.22 -9.35
CA PRO A 252 -16.07 15.36 -10.03
C PRO A 252 -17.16 16.01 -9.18
N LEU A 253 -17.17 17.35 -9.13
CA LEU A 253 -18.16 18.12 -8.37
C LEU A 253 -19.58 17.85 -8.90
N GLY A 254 -20.53 17.64 -7.99
CA GLY A 254 -21.95 17.52 -8.33
C GLY A 254 -22.47 16.09 -8.51
N ARG A 255 -21.61 15.06 -8.47
CA ARG A 255 -22.05 13.67 -8.48
C ARG A 255 -22.18 13.11 -7.06
N SER A 256 -23.34 12.55 -6.75
CA SER A 256 -23.54 11.76 -5.53
C SER A 256 -22.86 10.40 -5.71
N ILE A 257 -21.90 10.10 -4.83
CA ILE A 257 -21.16 8.84 -4.88
C ILE A 257 -21.83 7.84 -3.92
N PRO A 258 -22.13 6.62 -4.37
CA PRO A 258 -22.58 5.54 -3.49
C PRO A 258 -21.64 5.35 -2.30
N VAL A 259 -22.19 4.94 -1.16
CA VAL A 259 -21.42 4.79 0.08
C VAL A 259 -20.25 3.80 -0.09
N ASP A 260 -20.48 2.71 -0.82
CA ASP A 260 -19.48 1.66 -1.07
C ASP A 260 -18.32 2.15 -1.95
N GLU A 261 -18.63 2.95 -2.98
CA GLU A 261 -17.63 3.60 -3.83
C GLU A 261 -16.83 4.64 -3.04
N ALA A 262 -17.49 5.44 -2.21
CA ALA A 262 -16.83 6.42 -1.35
C ALA A 262 -15.90 5.75 -0.32
N GLN A 263 -16.30 4.58 0.20
CA GLN A 263 -15.45 3.77 1.09
C GLN A 263 -14.25 3.19 0.35
N THR A 264 -14.46 2.65 -0.85
CA THR A 264 -13.40 2.12 -1.72
C THR A 264 -12.39 3.22 -2.05
N MET A 265 -12.85 4.35 -2.57
CA MET A 265 -12.02 5.52 -2.86
C MET A 265 -11.20 5.96 -1.63
N ARG A 266 -11.84 6.07 -0.46
CA ARG A 266 -11.16 6.44 0.79
C ARG A 266 -10.04 5.46 1.15
N PHE A 267 -10.27 4.17 0.95
CA PHE A 267 -9.28 3.16 1.25
C PHE A 267 -8.10 3.19 0.27
N GLN A 268 -8.35 3.43 -1.02
CA GLN A 268 -7.27 3.61 -2.00
C GLN A 268 -6.42 4.86 -1.70
N LYS A 269 -7.05 5.97 -1.33
CA LYS A 269 -6.34 7.18 -0.87
C LYS A 269 -5.47 6.87 0.35
N LEU A 270 -6.00 6.13 1.32
CA LEU A 270 -5.25 5.71 2.50
C LEU A 270 -4.06 4.81 2.17
N LYS A 271 -4.23 3.80 1.30
CA LYS A 271 -3.12 2.94 0.82
C LYS A 271 -2.02 3.77 0.16
N SER A 272 -2.41 4.72 -0.68
CA SER A 272 -1.46 5.62 -1.32
C SER A 272 -0.70 6.47 -0.29
N ARG A 273 -1.37 7.01 0.74
CA ARG A 273 -0.71 7.74 1.83
C ARG A 273 0.21 6.87 2.69
N ILE A 274 -0.16 5.60 2.92
CA ILE A 274 0.71 4.63 3.58
C ILE A 274 1.99 4.44 2.75
N ALA A 275 1.87 4.16 1.44
CA ALA A 275 3.03 4.02 0.55
C ALA A 275 3.89 5.31 0.51
N LEU A 276 3.27 6.49 0.39
CA LEU A 276 3.98 7.77 0.45
C LEU A 276 4.68 8.01 1.78
N SER A 277 4.09 7.58 2.90
CA SER A 277 4.72 7.74 4.22
C SER A 277 6.01 6.93 4.34
N TRP A 278 6.09 5.80 3.63
CA TRP A 278 7.31 5.00 3.53
C TRP A 278 8.36 5.66 2.65
N LEU A 279 7.98 6.11 1.44
CA LEU A 279 8.90 6.75 0.51
C LEU A 279 9.43 8.10 1.02
N LEU A 280 8.56 8.95 1.56
CA LEU A 280 8.90 10.33 1.95
C LEU A 280 9.27 10.45 3.43
N GLY A 281 8.67 9.61 4.28
CA GLY A 281 8.90 9.65 5.72
C GLY A 281 10.12 8.85 6.17
N GLY A 282 10.54 7.85 5.40
CA GLY A 282 11.66 6.98 5.76
C GLY A 282 13.05 7.56 5.51
N GLU A 283 13.17 8.59 4.67
CA GLU A 283 14.46 9.23 4.34
C GLU A 283 15.03 10.10 5.50
N GLY A 284 14.27 10.27 6.58
CA GLY A 284 14.71 10.97 7.80
C GLY A 284 15.44 10.05 8.76
N SER A 285 16.78 10.01 8.70
CA SER A 285 17.65 9.39 9.72
C SER A 285 17.17 9.74 11.13
N HIS A 286 17.07 8.73 12.00
CA HIS A 286 16.85 8.77 13.46
C HIS A 286 16.21 10.08 14.01
N TYR A 287 15.01 9.98 14.58
CA TYR A 287 14.20 11.07 15.18
C TYR A 287 13.20 11.80 14.28
N GLY A 288 12.97 11.38 13.02
CA GLY A 288 12.08 12.15 12.13
C GLY A 288 12.63 13.55 11.84
N LYS A 289 13.91 13.77 12.13
CA LYS A 289 14.67 14.86 11.52
C LYS A 289 14.95 14.37 10.11
N GLN A 290 14.11 14.79 9.15
CA GLN A 290 14.58 14.90 7.76
C GLN A 290 15.98 15.50 7.82
N LYS A 291 16.94 14.97 7.07
CA LYS A 291 18.31 15.51 6.97
C LYS A 291 18.19 17.03 6.73
N GLN A 292 18.20 17.81 7.81
CA GLN A 292 17.84 19.22 7.81
C GLN A 292 19.03 19.93 7.21
N LYS A 293 19.04 20.07 5.89
CA LYS A 293 19.72 21.20 5.27
C LYS A 293 18.98 22.46 5.74
N SER A 294 19.42 23.04 6.87
CA SER A 294 19.04 24.33 7.48
C SER A 294 17.56 24.60 7.85
N LEU A 295 17.33 25.29 8.98
CA LEU A 295 16.01 25.69 9.49
C LEU A 295 15.17 26.54 8.51
N SER A 296 15.79 27.26 7.56
CA SER A 296 15.10 27.95 6.46
C SER A 296 14.33 27.02 5.51
N THR A 297 14.58 25.71 5.61
CA THR A 297 13.96 24.68 4.77
C THR A 297 12.74 24.04 5.42
N ALA A 298 12.53 24.19 6.75
CA ALA A 298 11.32 23.67 7.40
C ALA A 298 10.07 24.48 7.03
N GLU A 299 10.20 25.80 6.88
CA GLU A 299 9.12 26.66 6.35
C GLU A 299 8.92 26.43 4.85
N ARG A 300 10.00 26.21 4.08
CA ARG A 300 9.88 25.82 2.65
C ARG A 300 9.30 24.42 2.48
N ALA A 301 9.59 23.47 3.37
CA ALA A 301 8.99 22.15 3.40
C ALA A 301 7.52 22.24 3.83
N ALA A 302 7.15 23.12 4.75
CA ALA A 302 5.74 23.40 5.05
C ALA A 302 4.97 24.01 3.87
N GLN A 303 5.67 24.73 2.99
CA GLN A 303 5.13 25.24 1.72
C GLN A 303 5.25 24.25 0.55
N ASP A 304 6.02 23.17 0.69
CA ASP A 304 6.15 22.14 -0.33
C ASP A 304 4.78 21.45 -0.49
N PRO A 305 4.16 21.52 -1.67
CA PRO A 305 2.90 20.83 -1.93
C PRO A 305 2.97 19.33 -1.60
N ASN A 306 4.15 18.71 -1.68
CA ASN A 306 4.37 17.31 -1.31
C ASN A 306 4.17 17.06 0.19
N ASN A 307 4.44 18.05 1.04
CA ASN A 307 4.29 17.91 2.48
C ASN A 307 2.80 17.90 2.90
N LYS A 308 1.93 18.60 2.16
CA LYS A 308 0.48 18.46 2.34
C LYS A 308 -0.04 17.07 1.96
N ALA A 309 0.72 16.31 1.19
CA ALA A 309 0.29 15.01 0.72
C ALA A 309 0.39 13.88 1.74
N LEU A 310 1.00 14.13 2.90
CA LEU A 310 0.93 13.21 4.04
C LEU A 310 -0.22 13.57 4.99
N VAL A 311 -0.94 14.69 4.77
CA VAL A 311 -2.05 15.12 5.65
C VAL A 311 -3.29 14.27 5.39
N LEU A 312 -3.71 13.50 6.40
CA LEU A 312 -4.91 12.67 6.35
C LEU A 312 -6.17 13.52 6.35
N SER A 313 -7.21 13.12 5.63
CA SER A 313 -8.58 13.57 5.90
C SER A 313 -9.12 12.96 7.20
N ASP A 314 -10.19 13.53 7.76
CA ASP A 314 -10.86 13.00 8.96
C ASP A 314 -11.32 11.55 8.78
N GLN A 315 -11.72 11.23 7.55
CA GLN A 315 -12.19 9.92 7.15
C GLN A 315 -11.05 8.91 7.04
N GLU A 316 -9.93 9.28 6.42
CA GLU A 316 -8.72 8.45 6.35
C GLU A 316 -8.13 8.20 7.75
N ALA A 317 -8.15 9.21 8.63
CA ALA A 317 -7.69 9.07 10.01
C ALA A 317 -8.47 7.98 10.78
N ARG A 318 -9.79 7.94 10.64
CA ARG A 318 -10.61 6.87 11.25
C ARG A 318 -10.34 5.51 10.61
N ALA A 319 -10.25 5.46 9.28
CA ALA A 319 -9.97 4.23 8.54
C ALA A 319 -8.59 3.65 8.89
N LEU A 320 -7.57 4.49 9.13
CA LEU A 320 -6.24 4.05 9.56
C LEU A 320 -6.26 3.36 10.93
N VAL A 321 -7.01 3.90 11.89
CA VAL A 321 -7.15 3.32 13.23
C VAL A 321 -7.95 2.02 13.18
N GLU A 322 -8.99 1.96 12.36
CA GLU A 322 -9.74 0.73 12.11
C GLU A 322 -8.89 -0.34 11.43
N LEU A 323 -8.11 0.04 10.43
CA LEU A 323 -7.16 -0.85 9.75
C LEU A 323 -6.15 -1.44 10.72
N LEU A 324 -5.52 -0.62 11.57
CA LEU A 324 -4.62 -1.12 12.63
C LEU A 324 -5.35 -2.09 13.57
N ALA A 325 -6.57 -1.77 13.98
CA ALA A 325 -7.36 -2.66 14.84
C ALA A 325 -7.65 -4.01 14.16
N ASN A 326 -7.96 -4.00 12.87
CA ASN A 326 -8.28 -5.22 12.13
C ASN A 326 -7.04 -6.09 11.91
N VAL A 327 -5.90 -5.47 11.59
CA VAL A 327 -4.61 -6.15 11.47
C VAL A 327 -4.20 -6.78 12.81
N LEU A 328 -4.24 -6.02 13.91
CA LEU A 328 -3.87 -6.53 15.25
C LEU A 328 -4.79 -7.63 15.80
N HIS A 329 -6.06 -7.65 15.38
CA HIS A 329 -7.01 -8.69 15.81
C HIS A 329 -7.17 -9.81 14.77
N ARG A 330 -6.42 -9.77 13.66
CA ARG A 330 -6.57 -10.69 12.52
C ARG A 330 -8.02 -10.85 12.07
N ARG A 331 -8.79 -9.77 12.17
CA ARG A 331 -10.19 -9.80 11.75
C ARG A 331 -10.21 -9.85 10.23
N VAL A 332 -10.69 -10.96 9.68
CA VAL A 332 -11.19 -10.96 8.31
C VAL A 332 -12.32 -9.93 8.28
N ILE A 333 -12.12 -8.86 7.52
CA ILE A 333 -13.14 -7.81 7.41
C ILE A 333 -14.34 -8.44 6.69
N THR A 334 -15.35 -8.80 7.46
CA THR A 334 -16.61 -9.33 6.95
C THR A 334 -17.51 -8.14 6.65
N GLY A 335 -17.75 -7.85 5.37
CA GLY A 335 -18.80 -6.88 5.00
C GLY A 335 -18.46 -5.84 3.93
N ALA A 336 -17.22 -5.75 3.41
CA ALA A 336 -16.94 -4.95 2.21
C ALA A 336 -15.84 -5.62 1.38
N PRO A 337 -16.03 -5.83 0.07
CA PRO A 337 -15.07 -6.54 -0.79
C PRO A 337 -13.70 -5.85 -0.91
N SER A 338 -13.56 -4.57 -0.52
CA SER A 338 -12.36 -3.76 -0.77
C SER A 338 -11.29 -3.80 0.34
N SER A 339 -11.54 -4.42 1.49
CA SER A 339 -10.66 -4.28 2.67
C SER A 339 -10.20 -5.63 3.23
N SER A 340 -9.33 -6.37 2.54
CA SER A 340 -8.68 -7.51 3.19
C SER A 340 -7.56 -7.00 4.12
N ALA A 341 -7.88 -6.68 5.38
CA ALA A 341 -6.85 -6.37 6.39
C ALA A 341 -5.81 -7.49 6.54
N ALA A 342 -6.16 -8.71 6.14
CA ALA A 342 -5.24 -9.83 6.12
C ALA A 342 -3.99 -9.54 5.28
N THR A 343 -4.05 -8.68 4.25
CA THR A 343 -2.89 -8.50 3.36
C THR A 343 -1.83 -7.56 3.95
N LEU A 344 -2.20 -6.64 4.84
CA LEU A 344 -1.29 -5.63 5.41
C LEU A 344 -0.60 -6.12 6.67
N SER A 345 0.73 -5.99 6.73
CA SER A 345 1.49 -6.35 7.94
C SER A 345 1.35 -5.28 9.02
N THR A 346 1.33 -5.71 10.29
CA THR A 346 1.33 -4.82 11.46
C THR A 346 2.47 -3.81 11.40
N LYS A 347 3.66 -4.28 10.99
CA LYS A 347 4.86 -3.46 10.78
C LYS A 347 4.64 -2.32 9.79
N CYS A 348 4.05 -2.63 8.63
CA CYS A 348 3.74 -1.65 7.58
C CYS A 348 2.88 -0.50 8.14
N ILE A 349 1.80 -0.85 8.86
CA ILE A 349 0.85 0.12 9.39
C ILE A 349 1.46 0.96 10.52
N LEU A 350 2.18 0.34 11.45
CA LEU A 350 2.77 1.05 12.59
C LEU A 350 3.85 2.03 12.16
N TYR A 351 4.69 1.64 11.21
CA TYR A 351 5.67 2.55 10.62
C TYR A 351 4.99 3.71 9.90
N ALA A 352 3.97 3.42 9.08
CA ALA A 352 3.22 4.47 8.39
C ALA A 352 2.57 5.45 9.38
N ILE A 353 1.98 4.95 10.47
CA ILE A 353 1.43 5.80 11.55
C ILE A 353 2.52 6.69 12.13
N ARG A 354 3.69 6.14 12.47
CA ARG A 354 4.83 6.91 12.98
C ARG A 354 5.21 8.04 12.02
N CYS A 355 5.36 7.73 10.73
CA CYS A 355 5.72 8.71 9.70
C CYS A 355 4.63 9.77 9.53
N LEU A 356 3.36 9.38 9.46
CA LEU A 356 2.23 10.31 9.34
C LEU A 356 2.12 11.24 10.56
N LEU A 357 2.42 10.75 11.76
CA LEU A 357 2.40 11.55 13.00
C LEU A 357 3.56 12.55 13.11
N THR A 358 4.54 12.53 12.21
CA THR A 358 5.54 13.62 12.15
C THR A 358 4.87 14.95 11.79
N HIS A 359 3.79 14.92 11.00
CA HIS A 359 2.95 16.09 10.72
C HIS A 359 2.13 16.51 11.93
N PHE A 360 2.24 17.79 12.31
CA PHE A 360 1.44 18.36 13.38
C PHE A 360 -0.07 18.25 13.13
N GLU A 361 -0.52 18.51 11.90
CA GLU A 361 -1.95 18.42 11.54
C GLU A 361 -2.50 17.00 11.73
N ASN A 362 -1.73 15.97 11.39
CA ASN A 362 -2.11 14.58 11.61
C ASN A 362 -2.18 14.24 13.09
N ARG A 363 -1.23 14.72 13.91
CA ARG A 363 -1.28 14.53 15.37
C ARG A 363 -2.53 15.15 15.98
N ALA A 364 -2.83 16.41 15.62
CA ALA A 364 -4.02 17.10 16.10
C ALA A 364 -5.31 16.37 15.68
N LYS A 365 -5.39 15.98 14.41
CA LYS A 365 -6.54 15.28 13.82
C LYS A 365 -6.76 13.90 14.44
N LEU A 366 -5.72 13.07 14.49
CA LEU A 366 -5.81 11.73 15.08
C LEU A 366 -6.13 11.81 16.57
N SER A 367 -5.48 12.70 17.33
CA SER A 367 -5.78 12.88 18.75
C SER A 367 -7.24 13.26 18.99
N LYS A 368 -7.82 14.13 18.17
CA LYS A 368 -9.22 14.58 18.31
C LYS A 368 -10.23 13.53 17.87
N LEU A 369 -9.99 12.86 16.74
CA LEU A 369 -11.00 12.00 16.10
C LEU A 369 -10.99 10.55 16.58
N ALA A 370 -9.81 10.03 16.93
CA ALA A 370 -9.61 8.61 17.22
C ALA A 370 -8.50 8.35 18.26
N GLY A 371 -8.08 9.39 19.00
CA GLY A 371 -6.92 9.37 19.89
C GLY A 371 -6.98 8.25 20.92
N PRO A 372 -8.03 8.17 21.75
CA PRO A 372 -8.16 7.10 22.75
C PRO A 372 -8.06 5.70 22.16
N LYS A 373 -8.75 5.45 21.03
CA LYS A 373 -8.73 4.13 20.35
C LYS A 373 -7.36 3.81 19.79
N LEU A 374 -6.71 4.76 19.10
CA LEU A 374 -5.36 4.57 18.58
C LEU A 374 -4.36 4.32 19.71
N ASN A 375 -4.39 5.11 20.79
CA ASN A 375 -3.47 4.96 21.92
C ASN A 375 -3.63 3.59 22.61
N ILE A 376 -4.85 3.07 22.73
CA ILE A 376 -5.08 1.69 23.22
C ILE A 376 -4.39 0.67 22.31
N LEU A 377 -4.56 0.78 21.00
CA LEU A 377 -3.97 -0.16 20.05
C LEU A 377 -2.43 -0.10 20.08
N LEU A 378 -1.85 1.11 20.18
CA LEU A 378 -0.41 1.29 20.32
C LEU A 378 0.10 0.71 21.64
N MET A 379 -0.60 0.94 22.75
CA MET A 379 -0.27 0.34 24.05
C MET A 379 -0.36 -1.18 24.02
N LYS A 380 -1.37 -1.74 23.32
CA LYS A 380 -1.51 -3.18 23.12
C LYS A 380 -0.30 -3.76 22.39
N VAL A 381 0.18 -3.12 21.33
CA VAL A 381 1.39 -3.55 20.60
C VAL A 381 2.61 -3.61 21.53
N ILE A 382 2.82 -2.55 22.32
CA ILE A 382 3.95 -2.49 23.27
C ILE A 382 3.82 -3.59 24.33
N ALA A 383 2.61 -3.79 24.89
CA ALA A 383 2.34 -4.82 25.89
C ALA A 383 2.55 -6.24 25.37
N MET A 384 2.04 -6.54 24.16
CA MET A 384 2.23 -7.84 23.52
C MET A 384 3.73 -8.16 23.36
N ARG A 385 4.54 -7.17 22.99
CA ARG A 385 6.00 -7.35 22.90
C ARG A 385 6.68 -7.46 24.27
N ALA A 386 6.22 -6.71 25.28
CA ALA A 386 6.79 -6.73 26.63
C ALA A 386 6.55 -8.05 27.37
N THR A 387 5.42 -8.70 27.11
CA THR A 387 5.02 -9.94 27.82
C THR A 387 5.49 -11.23 27.15
N ASP A 388 6.12 -11.14 25.97
CA ASP A 388 6.44 -12.27 25.09
C ASP A 388 5.25 -13.22 24.80
N GLN A 389 4.03 -12.76 25.08
CA GLN A 389 2.79 -13.51 24.85
C GLN A 389 2.30 -13.37 23.41
N SER A 390 3.12 -12.89 22.48
CA SER A 390 2.71 -12.83 21.08
C SER A 390 2.56 -14.28 20.62
N PRO A 391 1.34 -14.79 20.37
CA PRO A 391 1.12 -16.22 20.16
C PRO A 391 1.85 -16.75 18.91
N LEU A 392 2.32 -15.84 18.06
CA LEU A 392 3.19 -15.99 16.90
C LEU A 392 4.06 -14.72 16.89
N ASP A 393 5.35 -14.77 16.52
CA ASP A 393 6.35 -13.67 16.49
C ASP A 393 6.00 -12.43 15.60
N GLU A 394 4.74 -11.99 15.57
CA GLU A 394 4.19 -11.01 14.64
C GLU A 394 4.57 -9.56 14.96
N ILE A 395 4.88 -9.25 16.21
CA ILE A 395 5.30 -7.92 16.62
C ILE A 395 6.81 -7.96 16.86
N ASP A 396 7.56 -7.60 15.82
CA ASP A 396 8.99 -7.40 15.92
C ASP A 396 9.33 -6.17 16.78
N MET A 397 10.59 -6.10 17.21
CA MET A 397 11.07 -4.99 18.04
C MET A 397 10.83 -3.63 17.36
N GLU A 398 11.09 -3.55 16.06
CA GLU A 398 10.91 -2.33 15.28
C GLU A 398 9.45 -1.84 15.27
N SER A 399 8.49 -2.76 15.15
CA SER A 399 7.05 -2.46 15.24
C SER A 399 6.68 -1.91 16.61
N ALA A 400 7.16 -2.52 17.69
CA ALA A 400 6.92 -2.03 19.05
C ALA A 400 7.54 -0.64 19.28
N GLU A 401 8.74 -0.38 18.76
CA GLU A 401 9.35 0.94 18.81
C GLU A 401 8.57 1.99 18.00
N ASN A 402 8.06 1.63 16.82
CA ASN A 402 7.20 2.50 16.03
C ASN A 402 5.91 2.86 16.78
N ALA A 403 5.33 1.89 17.50
CA ALA A 403 4.16 2.13 18.33
C ALA A 403 4.46 3.05 19.52
N LEU A 404 5.57 2.79 20.22
CA LEU A 404 6.05 3.60 21.35
C LEU A 404 6.33 5.05 20.93
N PHE A 405 7.01 5.24 19.80
CA PHE A 405 7.29 6.58 19.27
C PHE A 405 6.01 7.31 18.85
N SER A 406 5.08 6.61 18.21
CA SER A 406 3.76 7.15 17.84
C SER A 406 2.98 7.62 19.07
N LEU A 407 2.98 6.82 20.14
CA LEU A 407 2.36 7.15 21.41
C LEU A 407 3.00 8.38 22.06
N TYR A 408 4.33 8.47 22.02
CA TYR A 408 5.08 9.65 22.46
C TYR A 408 4.67 10.91 21.69
N LEU A 409 4.55 10.84 20.36
CA LEU A 409 4.13 11.98 19.55
C LEU A 409 2.71 12.44 19.91
N LEU A 410 1.78 11.50 20.12
CA LEU A 410 0.39 11.80 20.49
C LEU A 410 0.25 12.33 21.92
N SER A 411 1.17 11.99 22.83
CA SER A 411 1.14 12.45 24.23
C SER A 411 1.14 13.98 24.37
N SER A 412 1.67 14.70 23.37
CA SER A 412 1.64 16.17 23.33
C SER A 412 0.21 16.76 23.30
N PHE A 413 -0.74 16.03 22.72
CA PHE A 413 -2.16 16.42 22.72
C PHE A 413 -2.93 15.80 23.89
N GLY A 414 -2.37 14.76 24.52
CA GLY A 414 -2.94 14.08 25.69
C GLY A 414 -3.05 14.96 26.93
N PHE A 415 -2.45 16.16 26.96
CA PHE A 415 -2.67 17.14 28.02
C PHE A 415 -4.01 17.89 27.89
N LYS A 416 -4.60 17.92 26.69
CA LYS A 416 -5.83 18.65 26.38
C LYS A 416 -6.98 17.75 25.99
N HIS A 417 -6.67 16.60 25.41
CA HIS A 417 -7.63 15.61 24.95
C HIS A 417 -7.46 14.32 25.73
N VAL A 418 -8.53 13.53 25.84
CA VAL A 418 -8.47 12.21 26.47
C VAL A 418 -7.42 11.37 25.77
N PHE A 419 -6.42 10.96 26.52
CA PHE A 419 -5.30 10.20 26.03
C PHE A 419 -5.62 8.70 26.02
N LEU A 420 -6.19 8.19 27.11
CA LEU A 420 -6.69 6.83 27.24
C LEU A 420 -8.07 6.89 27.92
N PRO A 421 -9.04 6.06 27.52
CA PRO A 421 -10.38 6.12 28.10
C PRO A 421 -10.42 5.48 29.51
N TYR A 422 -11.23 6.08 30.39
CA TYR A 422 -11.37 5.65 31.79
C TYR A 422 -12.13 4.33 31.98
N TRP A 423 -12.97 3.92 31.02
CA TRP A 423 -13.83 2.74 31.20
C TRP A 423 -13.08 1.41 31.30
N PHE A 424 -11.78 1.39 30.97
CA PHE A 424 -10.95 0.21 31.21
C PHE A 424 -10.56 0.08 32.68
N PHE A 425 -10.32 1.19 33.39
CA PHE A 425 -9.65 1.19 34.69
C PHE A 425 -9.84 2.54 35.43
N SER A 426 -9.78 2.55 36.78
CA SER A 426 -9.66 3.83 37.50
C SER A 426 -8.41 4.61 37.02
N ILE A 427 -8.41 5.95 37.10
CA ILE A 427 -7.29 6.79 36.61
C ILE A 427 -5.93 6.30 37.15
N ASN A 428 -5.88 5.93 38.42
CA ASN A 428 -4.66 5.41 39.05
C ASN A 428 -4.23 4.06 38.46
N ILE A 429 -5.18 3.20 38.14
CA ILE A 429 -4.91 1.90 37.52
C ILE A 429 -4.45 2.10 36.07
N ALA A 430 -5.08 2.99 35.29
CA ALA A 430 -4.65 3.27 33.92
C ALA A 430 -3.21 3.82 33.86
N LYS A 431 -2.88 4.77 34.75
CA LYS A 431 -1.50 5.28 34.91
C LYS A 431 -0.54 4.19 35.33
N SER A 432 -0.89 3.39 36.34
CA SER A 432 -0.06 2.28 36.82
C SER A 432 0.19 1.24 35.73
N LEU A 433 -0.85 0.85 34.98
CA LEU A 433 -0.75 -0.10 33.89
C LEU A 433 0.16 0.42 32.77
N MET A 434 0.00 1.67 32.36
CA MET A 434 0.87 2.27 31.35
C MET A 434 2.33 2.31 31.80
N THR A 435 2.59 2.69 33.06
CA THR A 435 3.94 2.64 33.64
C THR A 435 4.50 1.21 33.63
N LYS A 436 3.73 0.22 34.08
CA LYS A 436 4.14 -1.19 34.08
C LYS A 436 4.50 -1.68 32.69
N ILE A 437 3.64 -1.44 31.69
CA ILE A 437 3.90 -1.83 30.30
C ILE A 437 5.21 -1.23 29.77
N LEU A 438 5.45 0.07 30.02
CA LEU A 438 6.67 0.74 29.56
C LEU A 438 7.93 0.24 30.25
N VAL A 439 7.87 -0.04 31.55
CA VAL A 439 8.99 -0.60 32.32
C VAL A 439 9.27 -2.04 31.90
N SER A 440 8.23 -2.89 31.81
CA SER A 440 8.38 -4.26 31.34
C SER A 440 8.88 -4.33 29.90
N PHE A 441 8.49 -3.40 29.03
CA PHE A 441 9.02 -3.32 27.66
C PHE A 441 10.53 -3.04 27.65
N GLU A 442 11.02 -2.14 28.51
CA GLU A 442 12.45 -1.89 28.67
C GLU A 442 13.19 -3.10 29.24
N GLU A 443 12.67 -3.69 30.31
CA GLU A 443 13.25 -4.87 30.97
C GLU A 443 13.36 -6.07 30.03
N ALA A 444 12.33 -6.32 29.21
CA ALA A 444 12.32 -7.38 28.21
C ALA A 444 13.30 -7.12 27.04
N ASN A 445 13.73 -5.87 26.83
CA ASN A 445 14.54 -5.48 25.67
C ASN A 445 15.81 -4.71 26.06
N ILE A 446 16.38 -4.99 27.25
CA ILE A 446 17.60 -4.35 27.75
C ILE A 446 18.71 -4.50 26.71
N GLY A 447 19.27 -3.35 26.27
CA GLY A 447 20.35 -3.29 25.28
C GLY A 447 19.93 -3.38 23.82
N ASN A 448 18.65 -3.71 23.53
CA ASN A 448 18.13 -3.85 22.17
C ASN A 448 17.25 -2.68 21.71
N MET A 449 16.83 -1.81 22.62
CA MET A 449 16.09 -0.59 22.28
C MET A 449 16.97 0.44 21.56
N THR A 450 16.44 1.02 20.48
CA THR A 450 17.09 2.16 19.83
C THR A 450 17.10 3.38 20.76
N PRO A 451 18.08 4.31 20.62
CA PRO A 451 18.12 5.53 21.41
C PRO A 451 16.84 6.38 21.29
N SER A 452 16.19 6.36 20.12
CA SER A 452 14.92 7.06 19.90
C SER A 452 13.76 6.43 20.66
N ALA A 453 13.71 5.09 20.72
CA ALA A 453 12.70 4.38 21.50
C ALA A 453 12.91 4.64 23.01
N GLN A 454 14.16 4.59 23.48
CA GLN A 454 14.50 4.89 24.87
C GLN A 454 14.04 6.30 25.25
N HIS A 455 14.38 7.30 24.43
CA HIS A 455 13.95 8.68 24.65
C HIS A 455 12.42 8.82 24.67
N ALA A 456 11.70 8.18 23.74
CA ALA A 456 10.24 8.21 23.69
C ALA A 456 9.61 7.62 24.96
N LYS A 457 10.13 6.49 25.44
CA LYS A 457 9.70 5.84 26.70
C LYS A 457 9.95 6.73 27.91
N ASP A 458 11.15 7.29 28.05
CA ASP A 458 11.50 8.18 29.17
C ASP A 458 10.59 9.41 29.19
N GLN A 459 10.35 10.02 28.03
CA GLN A 459 9.43 11.15 27.91
C GLN A 459 7.99 10.78 28.24
N LEU A 460 7.52 9.60 27.82
CA LEU A 460 6.18 9.13 28.18
C LEU A 460 6.06 8.94 29.69
N LEU A 461 7.02 8.28 30.34
CA LEU A 461 7.03 8.08 31.80
C LEU A 461 6.94 9.42 32.56
N LEU A 462 7.67 10.44 32.10
CA LEU A 462 7.60 11.79 32.68
C LEU A 462 6.23 12.45 32.49
N ARG A 463 5.56 12.18 31.35
CA ARG A 463 4.29 12.82 30.96
C ARG A 463 3.07 12.13 31.57
N ILE A 464 3.11 10.83 31.86
CA ILE A 464 1.95 10.02 32.33
C ILE A 464 1.17 10.70 33.45
N LYS A 465 1.87 11.31 34.42
CA LYS A 465 1.22 12.00 35.55
C LYS A 465 0.30 13.16 35.12
N TYR A 466 0.58 13.78 33.97
CA TYR A 466 -0.11 14.95 33.44
C TYR A 466 -1.06 14.63 32.27
N LEU A 467 -1.04 13.41 31.74
CA LEU A 467 -1.95 13.02 30.66
C LEU A 467 -3.39 12.95 31.19
N CYS A 468 -4.35 13.32 30.33
CA CYS A 468 -5.77 13.27 30.60
C CYS A 468 -6.28 11.84 30.36
N PHE A 469 -6.90 11.24 31.37
CA PHE A 469 -7.49 9.89 31.31
C PHE A 469 -9.01 9.89 31.43
N ASP A 470 -9.63 11.08 31.44
CA ASP A 470 -11.01 11.25 31.89
C ASP A 470 -11.88 11.97 30.85
N GLU A 471 -13.09 11.46 30.64
CA GLU A 471 -14.17 12.10 29.87
C GLU A 471 -15.25 12.70 30.79
N LEU A 472 -14.97 13.03 32.06
CA LEU A 472 -15.91 13.75 32.94
C LEU A 472 -16.34 15.15 32.46
N LEU A 473 -16.09 15.46 31.18
CA LEU A 473 -16.89 16.38 30.38
C LEU A 473 -17.64 15.60 29.28
N VAL A 474 -18.89 15.23 29.59
CA VAL A 474 -20.02 14.89 28.70
C VAL A 474 -20.36 13.39 28.55
N ALA A 475 -21.51 13.05 29.13
CA ALA A 475 -22.20 11.77 29.06
C ALA A 475 -22.57 11.32 27.64
N SER A 476 -22.27 10.08 27.29
CA SER A 476 -23.17 9.17 26.55
C SER A 476 -22.59 7.75 26.48
N PRO A 477 -23.21 6.73 27.11
CA PRO A 477 -22.71 5.36 27.07
C PRO A 477 -23.38 4.58 25.93
N LYS A 478 -22.82 4.63 24.72
CA LYS A 478 -23.04 3.61 23.69
C LYS A 478 -21.80 3.52 22.81
N PHE A 479 -20.97 2.48 23.00
CA PHE A 479 -20.31 1.67 21.95
C PHE A 479 -19.11 0.83 22.47
N PHE A 480 -19.10 -0.44 22.06
CA PHE A 480 -18.03 -1.47 22.00
C PHE A 480 -17.52 -2.23 23.25
N HIS A 481 -17.72 -3.55 23.21
CA HIS A 481 -16.96 -4.59 23.92
C HIS A 481 -15.57 -4.76 23.29
N LEU A 482 -14.54 -4.24 23.95
CA LEU A 482 -13.15 -4.68 23.83
C LEU A 482 -12.72 -5.01 25.27
N GLN A 483 -13.01 -6.22 25.74
CA GLN A 483 -12.47 -6.69 27.02
C GLN A 483 -11.05 -7.21 26.78
N LEU A 484 -10.05 -6.47 27.25
CA LEU A 484 -8.77 -7.05 27.64
C LEU A 484 -9.05 -7.73 28.97
N HIS A 485 -9.13 -9.06 28.99
CA HIS A 485 -9.39 -9.79 30.23
C HIS A 485 -8.13 -9.69 31.10
N GLU A 486 -8.30 -9.33 32.37
CA GLU A 486 -7.19 -9.20 33.34
C GLU A 486 -6.37 -10.50 33.47
N SER A 487 -6.98 -11.64 33.13
CA SER A 487 -6.33 -12.96 33.05
C SER A 487 -5.26 -13.08 31.97
N ASP A 488 -5.31 -12.25 30.93
CA ASP A 488 -4.36 -12.27 29.82
C ASP A 488 -3.07 -11.49 30.18
N LEU A 489 -3.13 -10.54 31.11
CA LEU A 489 -2.00 -9.70 31.52
C LEU A 489 -1.26 -10.22 32.77
N LYS A 490 -0.98 -11.52 32.82
CA LYS A 490 -0.09 -12.08 33.87
C LYS A 490 1.36 -11.69 33.56
N PHE A 491 1.84 -10.62 34.17
CA PHE A 491 3.26 -10.29 34.23
C PHE A 491 3.96 -11.23 35.23
N PRO A 492 5.15 -11.76 34.91
CA PRO A 492 5.98 -12.39 35.93
C PRO A 492 6.30 -11.35 37.02
N SER A 493 6.07 -11.74 38.27
CA SER A 493 6.21 -10.93 39.48
C SER A 493 7.65 -10.57 39.80
#